data_AF-A0A8T5BV18-F1
#
_entry.id   AF-A0A8T5BV18-F1
#
_cell.length_a   1.000
_cell.length_b   1.000
_cell.length_c   1.000
_cell.angle_alpha   90.00
_cell.angle_beta   90.00
_cell.angle_gamma   90.00
#
_symmetry.space_group_name_H-M   'P 1'
#
loop_
_entity.id
_entity.type
_entity.pdbx_description
1 polymer ?
#
loop_
_entity_poly.entity_id
_entity_poly.type
_entity_poly.pdbx_seq_one_letter_code
_entity_poly.pdbx_strand_id
1 'polypeptide(L)'
;MSKLLRGGRISKAEDEVIKYISSIKSDHRIFEAVIKINQAHILMLSERGIISPRDASIILKAISDIDPTASLPSDIEDVHMYIEETVIAKCGHPYCKE
;
A
#
# COMPACT_ATOMS: atom_id res chain seq x y z
N MET A 1 -4.89 9.97 -1.99
CA MET A 1 -5.86 10.33 -0.93
C MET A 1 -5.47 9.57 0.34
N SER A 2 -5.23 10.26 1.46
CA SER A 2 -4.83 9.65 2.73
C SER A 2 -5.83 8.58 3.23
N LYS A 3 -5.33 7.43 3.72
CA LYS A 3 -6.15 6.30 4.22
C LYS A 3 -6.87 6.61 5.53
N LEU A 4 -6.39 7.58 6.32
CA LEU A 4 -7.18 8.17 7.42
C LEU A 4 -8.54 8.68 6.93
N LEU A 5 -8.65 9.06 5.65
CA LEU A 5 -9.85 9.61 5.02
C LEU A 5 -10.69 8.57 4.25
N ARG A 6 -10.11 7.43 3.84
CA ARG A 6 -10.79 6.41 3.01
C ARG A 6 -11.95 5.68 3.71
N GLY A 7 -11.92 5.59 5.05
CA GLY A 7 -12.96 4.88 5.81
C GLY A 7 -14.24 5.69 6.07
N GLY A 8 -14.33 6.92 5.56
CA GLY A 8 -15.45 7.83 5.85
C GLY A 8 -15.56 8.26 7.31
N ARG A 9 -14.57 7.91 8.14
CA ARG A 9 -14.53 8.24 9.58
C ARG A 9 -14.22 9.70 9.85
N ILE A 10 -13.52 10.35 8.93
CA ILE A 10 -13.10 11.76 9.02
C ILE A 10 -13.35 12.40 7.66
N SER A 11 -13.90 13.62 7.66
CA SER A 11 -14.10 14.42 6.46
C SER A 11 -12.77 14.74 5.77
N LYS A 12 -12.81 15.05 4.47
CA LYS A 12 -11.62 15.38 3.67
C LYS A 12 -10.72 16.40 4.41
N ALA A 13 -9.46 16.04 4.63
CA ALA A 13 -8.46 16.97 5.17
C ALA A 13 -7.96 17.92 4.07
N GLU A 14 -7.55 19.12 4.48
CA GLU A 14 -6.92 20.09 3.59
C GLU A 14 -5.52 19.60 3.15
N ASP A 15 -5.09 20.01 1.96
CA ASP A 15 -3.82 19.57 1.36
C ASP A 15 -2.60 19.94 2.23
N GLU A 16 -2.67 21.07 2.94
CA GLU A 16 -1.62 21.51 3.86
C GLU A 16 -1.49 20.56 5.07
N VAL A 17 -2.61 20.07 5.59
CA VAL A 17 -2.62 19.08 6.68
C VAL A 17 -2.02 17.76 6.20
N ILE A 18 -2.40 17.29 5.01
CA ILE A 18 -1.86 16.06 4.42
C ILE A 18 -0.34 16.18 4.24
N LYS A 19 0.13 17.33 3.74
CA LYS A 19 1.56 17.60 3.58
C LYS A 19 2.30 17.68 4.91
N TYR A 20 1.66 18.20 5.96
CA TYR A 20 2.25 18.30 7.30
C TYR A 20 2.42 16.93 7.96
N ILE A 21 1.47 16.01 7.78
CA ILE A 21 1.51 14.65 8.38
C ILE A 21 2.26 13.62 7.51
N SER A 22 2.56 13.95 6.25
CA SER A 22 3.23 13.05 5.33
C SER A 22 4.66 12.71 5.77
N SER A 23 4.98 11.42 5.83
CA SER A 23 6.33 10.89 6.06
C SER A 23 7.06 10.53 4.76
N ILE A 24 6.43 10.66 3.60
CA ILE A 24 6.89 10.11 2.32
C ILE A 24 8.35 10.46 1.96
N LYS A 25 8.80 11.68 2.29
CA LYS A 25 10.19 12.13 2.05
C LYS A 25 11.21 11.35 2.88
N SER A 26 10.85 11.00 4.11
CA SER A 26 11.70 10.25 5.04
C SER A 26 11.63 8.74 4.78
N ASP A 27 10.51 8.27 4.23
CA ASP A 27 10.23 6.84 4.04
C ASP A 27 11.02 6.20 2.90
N HIS A 28 11.60 7.00 2.00
CA HIS A 28 12.43 6.48 0.92
C HIS A 28 13.52 5.52 1.44
N ARG A 29 14.11 5.78 2.63
CA ARG A 29 15.14 4.89 3.20
C ARG A 29 14.63 3.52 3.60
N ILE A 30 13.33 3.38 3.90
CA ILE A 30 12.71 2.13 4.36
C ILE A 30 11.91 1.44 3.26
N PHE A 31 11.75 2.05 2.09
CA PHE A 31 10.83 1.58 1.05
C PHE A 31 11.08 0.12 0.66
N GLU A 32 12.31 -0.24 0.35
CA GLU A 32 12.67 -1.63 0.02
C GLU A 32 12.37 -2.61 1.17
N ALA A 33 12.60 -2.19 2.42
CA ALA A 33 12.29 -3.00 3.59
C ALA A 33 10.78 -3.21 3.74
N VAL A 34 9.98 -2.17 3.50
CA VAL A 34 8.50 -2.26 3.55
C VAL A 34 7.97 -3.20 2.45
N ILE A 35 8.54 -3.17 1.23
CA ILE A 35 8.20 -4.15 0.18
C ILE A 35 8.45 -5.58 0.67
N LYS A 36 9.66 -5.86 1.19
CA LYS A 36 10.05 -7.20 1.66
C LYS A 36 9.18 -7.69 2.81
N ILE A 37 8.84 -6.82 3.76
CA ILE A 37 7.97 -7.16 4.90
C ILE A 37 6.56 -7.50 4.40
N ASN A 38 6.01 -6.74 3.46
CA ASN A 38 4.70 -7.06 2.88
C ASN A 38 4.72 -8.39 2.13
N GLN A 39 5.76 -8.69 1.35
CA GLN A 39 5.90 -10.01 0.70
C GLN A 39 5.91 -11.15 1.73
N ALA A 40 6.71 -11.02 2.80
CA ALA A 40 6.77 -11.99 3.87
C ALA A 40 5.42 -12.16 4.57
N HIS A 41 4.68 -11.06 4.77
CA HIS A 41 3.35 -11.09 5.36
C HIS A 41 2.35 -11.86 4.47
N ILE A 42 2.32 -11.58 3.16
CA ILE A 42 1.43 -12.29 2.22
C ILE A 42 1.76 -13.78 2.15
N LEU A 43 3.05 -14.13 2.12
CA LEU A 43 3.48 -15.53 2.16
C LEU A 43 2.98 -16.23 3.44
N MET A 44 3.18 -15.60 4.60
CA MET A 44 2.70 -16.11 5.88
C MET A 44 1.17 -16.30 5.89
N LEU A 45 0.40 -15.33 5.38
CA LEU A 45 -1.06 -15.44 5.29
C LEU A 45 -1.49 -16.63 4.44
N SER A 46 -0.78 -16.91 3.34
CA SER A 46 -1.03 -18.08 2.50
C SER A 46 -0.69 -19.38 3.21
N GLU A 47 0.47 -19.47 3.87
CA GLU A 47 0.89 -20.65 4.63
C GLU A 47 0.00 -20.96 5.85
N ARG A 48 -0.73 -19.97 6.37
CA ARG A 48 -1.73 -20.14 7.42
C ARG A 48 -3.13 -20.41 6.88
N GLY A 49 -3.31 -20.45 5.56
CA GLY A 49 -4.60 -20.68 4.93
C GLY A 49 -5.61 -19.54 5.16
N ILE A 50 -5.14 -18.34 5.51
CA ILE A 50 -5.98 -17.15 5.71
C ILE A 50 -6.43 -16.58 4.36
N ILE A 51 -5.56 -16.66 3.36
CA ILE A 51 -5.85 -16.31 1.96
C ILE A 51 -5.54 -17.49 1.05
N SER A 52 -6.22 -17.56 -0.10
CA SER A 52 -5.96 -18.62 -1.07
C SER A 52 -4.55 -18.48 -1.68
N PRO A 53 -3.89 -19.58 -2.07
CA PRO A 53 -2.61 -19.51 -2.79
C PRO A 53 -2.70 -18.72 -4.09
N ARG A 54 -3.88 -18.72 -4.74
CA ARG A 54 -4.14 -17.92 -5.94
C ARG A 54 -4.08 -16.42 -5.63
N ASP A 55 -4.80 -15.97 -4.60
CA ASP A 55 -4.82 -14.55 -4.23
C ASP A 55 -3.45 -14.10 -3.74
N ALA A 56 -2.77 -14.94 -2.95
CA ALA A 56 -1.41 -14.69 -2.51
C ALA A 56 -0.45 -14.48 -3.68
N SER A 57 -0.51 -15.34 -4.71
CA SER A 57 0.31 -15.22 -5.92
C SER A 57 0.05 -13.91 -6.68
N ILE A 58 -1.21 -13.52 -6.84
CA ILE A 58 -1.60 -12.27 -7.51
C ILE A 58 -1.05 -11.06 -6.75
N ILE A 59 -1.22 -11.03 -5.42
CA ILE A 59 -0.76 -9.92 -4.58
C ILE A 59 0.78 -9.87 -4.54
N LEU A 60 1.46 -11.01 -4.39
CA LEU A 60 2.92 -11.08 -4.40
C LEU A 60 3.49 -10.57 -5.72
N LYS A 61 2.87 -10.89 -6.85
CA LYS A 61 3.26 -10.35 -8.16
C LYS A 61 3.11 -8.84 -8.19
N ALA A 62 1.96 -8.32 -7.75
CA ALA A 62 1.71 -6.87 -7.71
C ALA A 62 2.75 -6.11 -6.85
N ILE A 63 3.12 -6.67 -5.69
CA ILE A 63 4.15 -6.10 -4.80
C ILE A 63 5.55 -6.20 -5.45
N SER A 64 5.87 -7.31 -6.11
CA SER A 64 7.20 -7.55 -6.71
C SER A 64 7.49 -6.65 -7.91
N ASP A 65 6.44 -6.16 -8.57
CA ASP A 65 6.56 -5.20 -9.67
C ASP A 65 6.80 -3.75 -9.18
N ILE A 66 6.82 -3.49 -7.88
CA ILE A 66 7.06 -2.15 -7.32
C ILE A 66 8.57 -1.87 -7.35
N ASP A 67 8.94 -0.77 -8.00
CA ASP A 67 10.33 -0.29 -8.03
C ASP A 67 10.63 0.56 -6.77
N PRO A 68 11.47 0.07 -5.83
CA PRO A 68 11.83 0.82 -4.63
C PRO A 68 12.70 2.06 -4.91
N THR A 69 13.20 2.22 -6.13
CA THR A 69 14.02 3.37 -6.55
C THR A 69 13.20 4.46 -7.23
N ALA A 70 11.93 4.19 -7.51
CA ALA A 70 11.03 5.15 -8.14
C ALA A 70 10.80 6.37 -7.23
N SER A 71 10.68 7.54 -7.84
CA SER A 71 10.28 8.75 -7.12
C SER A 71 8.86 8.58 -6.59
N LEU A 72 8.70 8.70 -5.28
CA LEU A 72 7.39 8.64 -4.64
C LEU A 72 6.61 9.95 -4.89
N PRO A 73 5.31 9.89 -5.23
CA PRO A 73 4.47 11.06 -5.39
C PRO A 73 4.40 11.89 -4.10
N SER A 74 4.40 13.23 -4.22
CA SER A 74 4.40 14.14 -3.06
C SER A 74 3.05 14.27 -2.37
N ASP A 75 1.98 13.81 -3.02
CA ASP A 75 0.59 13.85 -2.57
C ASP A 75 0.17 12.57 -1.81
N ILE A 76 1.12 11.66 -1.58
CA ILE A 76 0.94 10.46 -0.77
C ILE A 76 1.47 10.70 0.65
N GLU A 77 0.73 10.20 1.63
CA GLU A 77 1.05 10.34 3.05
C GLU A 77 2.35 9.58 3.39
N ASP A 78 2.40 8.29 3.08
CA ASP A 78 3.52 7.41 3.42
C ASP A 78 3.73 6.30 2.38
N VAL A 79 4.83 5.57 2.53
CA VAL A 79 5.18 4.47 1.60
C VAL A 79 4.22 3.27 1.71
N HIS A 80 3.61 3.06 2.88
CA HIS A 80 2.66 1.96 3.09
C HIS A 80 1.42 2.15 2.22
N MET A 81 0.92 3.38 2.16
CA MET A 81 -0.21 3.77 1.34
C MET A 81 0.12 3.67 -0.14
N TYR A 82 1.31 4.10 -0.57
CA TYR A 82 1.74 3.93 -1.95
C TYR A 82 1.69 2.46 -2.39
N ILE A 83 2.22 1.55 -1.57
CA ILE A 83 2.21 0.11 -1.85
C ILE A 83 0.77 -0.40 -1.92
N GLU A 84 -0.07 -0.03 -0.96
CA GLU A 84 -1.48 -0.45 -0.95
C GLU A 84 -2.25 0.04 -2.18
N GLU A 85 -2.14 1.32 -2.55
CA GLU A 85 -2.80 1.86 -3.72
C GLU A 85 -2.35 1.16 -5.00
N THR A 86 -1.04 0.86 -5.10
CA THR A 86 -0.46 0.11 -6.22
C THR A 86 -1.01 -1.32 -6.29
N VAL A 87 -1.11 -2.00 -5.14
CA VAL A 87 -1.66 -3.36 -5.07
C VAL A 87 -3.15 -3.35 -5.41
N ILE A 88 -3.95 -2.43 -4.86
CA ILE A 88 -5.39 -2.32 -5.17
C ILE A 88 -5.60 -2.04 -6.65
N ALA A 89 -4.81 -1.16 -7.27
CA ALA A 89 -4.91 -0.84 -8.68
C ALA A 89 -4.68 -2.08 -9.58
N LYS A 90 -3.82 -3.01 -9.13
CA LYS A 90 -3.49 -4.24 -9.88
C LYS A 90 -4.41 -5.42 -9.55
N CYS A 91 -4.82 -5.55 -8.29
CA CYS A 91 -5.53 -6.72 -7.78
C CYS A 91 -7.04 -6.51 -7.62
N GLY A 92 -7.52 -5.26 -7.71
CA GLY A 92 -8.91 -4.90 -7.46
C GLY A 92 -9.19 -4.51 -6.01
N HIS A 93 -10.34 -3.86 -5.78
CA HIS A 93 -10.76 -3.44 -4.44
C HIS A 93 -11.49 -4.57 -3.72
N PRO A 94 -11.20 -4.86 -2.43
CA PRO A 94 -11.90 -5.91 -1.67
C PRO A 94 -13.42 -5.71 -1.48
N TYR A 95 -13.97 -4.57 -1.92
CA TYR A 95 -15.39 -4.22 -1.76
C TYR A 95 -16.08 -3.96 -3.11
N CYS A 96 -15.35 -4.01 -4.22
CA CYS A 96 -15.96 -4.04 -5.53
C CYS A 96 -16.29 -5.50 -5.84
N LYS A 97 -17.52 -5.91 -5.53
CA LYS A 97 -18.09 -7.09 -6.18
C LYS A 97 -18.29 -6.72 -7.66
N GLU A 98 -17.93 -7.64 -8.55
CA GLU A 98 -18.47 -7.62 -9.92
C GLU A 98 -20.00 -7.48 -9.90
#